data_AF-A0A5E4L5K5-F1
#
_entry.id   AF-A0A5E4L5K5-F1
#
_cell.length_a   1.000
_cell.length_b   1.000
_cell.length_c   1.000
_cell.angle_alpha   90.00
_cell.angle_beta   90.00
_cell.angle_gamma   90.00
#
_symmetry.space_group_name_H-M   'P 1'
#
loop_
_entity.id
_entity.type
_entity.pdbx_description
1 polymer ?
#
loop_
_entity_poly.entity_id
_entity_poly.type
_entity_poly.pdbx_seq_one_letter_code
_entity_poly.pdbx_strand_id
1 'polypeptide(L)' 'MTATTTICLDPKVKEKLASLKRHSRESYGSVIERLANLAIDEKPLSDEAIHGIEEALLDIKHGRLHSEDDIMKEFDLK' A
#
# COMPACT_ATOMS: atom_id res chain seq x y z
N MET A 1 -5.28 3.68 -29.27
CA MET A 1 -4.02 4.43 -29.24
C MET A 1 -3.75 4.79 -27.79
N THR A 2 -2.60 4.42 -27.22
CA THR A 2 -2.24 4.84 -25.86
C THR A 2 -1.94 6.34 -25.86
N ALA A 3 -2.76 7.12 -25.17
CA ALA A 3 -2.55 8.55 -25.01
C ALA A 3 -1.18 8.77 -24.35
N THR A 4 -0.31 9.52 -25.02
CA THR A 4 1.03 9.82 -24.52
C THR A 4 1.10 11.31 -24.24
N THR A 5 1.48 11.67 -23.02
CA THR A 5 1.63 13.05 -22.56
C THR A 5 3.09 13.33 -22.25
N THR A 6 3.59 14.48 -22.68
CA THR A 6 4.95 14.92 -22.38
C THR A 6 4.97 15.76 -21.11
N ILE A 7 5.86 15.44 -20.19
CA ILE A 7 6.12 16.24 -18.98
C ILE A 7 7.57 16.73 -19.00
N CYS A 8 7.79 17.98 -18.58
CA CYS A 8 9.12 18.54 -18.42
C CYS A 8 9.61 18.27 -17.00
N LEU A 9 10.84 17.79 -16.86
CA LEU A 9 11.45 17.46 -15.58
C LEU A 9 12.90 17.93 -15.54
N ASP A 10 13.36 18.30 -14.35
CA ASP A 10 14.75 18.68 -14.13
C ASP A 10 15.69 17.50 -14.44
N PRO A 11 16.85 17.72 -15.10
CA PRO A 11 17.82 16.67 -15.38
C PRO A 11 18.22 15.85 -14.14
N LYS A 12 18.33 16.46 -12.97
CA LYS A 12 18.64 15.77 -11.70
C LYS A 12 17.53 14.82 -11.29
N VAL A 13 16.27 15.17 -11.53
CA VAL A 13 15.13 14.29 -11.26
C VAL A 13 15.15 13.10 -12.22
N LYS A 14 15.52 13.32 -13.48
CA LYS A 14 15.71 12.24 -14.47
C LYS A 14 16.75 11.22 -14.01
N GLU A 15 17.87 11.68 -13.46
CA GLU A 15 18.93 10.81 -12.92
C GLU A 15 18.43 10.00 -11.73
N LYS A 16 17.68 10.62 -10.81
CA LYS A 16 17.03 9.89 -9.70
C LYS A 16 16.09 8.81 -10.20
N LEU A 17 15.25 9.12 -11.20
CA LEU A 17 14.36 8.13 -11.81
C LEU A 17 15.13 7.00 -12.50
N ALA A 18 16.30 7.29 -13.07
CA ALA A 18 17.16 6.27 -13.67
C ALA A 18 17.71 5.29 -12.62
N SER A 19 18.12 5.80 -11.45
CA SER A 19 18.57 4.97 -10.32
C SER A 19 17.46 4.12 -9.70
N LEU A 20 16.19 4.55 -9.84
CA LEU A 20 15.01 3.82 -9.34
C LEU A 20 14.49 2.74 -10.32
N LYS A 21 15.14 2.58 -11.48
CA LYS A 21 14.82 1.51 -12.42
C LYS A 21 15.23 0.16 -11.85
N ARG A 22 14.33 -0.80 -11.86
CA ARG A 22 14.60 -2.20 -11.48
C ARG A 22 15.40 -2.92 -12.56
N HIS A 23 15.18 -2.57 -13.83
CA HIS A 23 15.84 -3.18 -14.98
C HIS A 23 16.24 -2.11 -15.99
N SER A 24 17.31 -2.34 -16.75
CA SER A 24 17.83 -1.37 -17.74
C SER A 24 16.81 -0.96 -18.81
N ARG A 25 15.85 -1.84 -19.14
CA ARG A 25 14.80 -1.62 -20.14
C ARG A 25 13.50 -1.03 -19.60
N GLU A 26 13.43 -0.75 -18.29
CA GLU A 26 12.23 -0.18 -17.69
C GLU A 26 11.99 1.26 -18.20
N SER A 27 10.75 1.56 -18.59
CA SER A 27 10.36 2.90 -19.03
C SER A 27 10.24 3.86 -17.85
N TYR A 28 10.55 5.14 -18.05
CA TYR A 28 10.34 6.15 -17.01
C TYR A 28 8.87 6.26 -16.59
N GLY A 29 7.94 6.05 -17.53
CA GLY A 29 6.50 6.01 -17.22
C GLY A 29 6.15 4.92 -16.20
N SER A 30 6.68 3.71 -16.35
CA SER A 30 6.44 2.62 -15.39
C SER A 30 7.06 2.88 -14.01
N VAL A 31 8.22 3.56 -13.97
CA VAL A 31 8.81 4.01 -12.70
C VAL A 31 7.91 5.05 -12.03
N ILE A 32 7.44 6.05 -12.79
CA ILE A 32 6.59 7.13 -12.27
C ILE A 32 5.24 6.57 -11.80
N GLU A 33 4.61 5.69 -12.56
CA GLU A 33 3.35 5.03 -12.18
C GLU A 33 3.50 4.25 -10.87
N ARG A 34 4.57 3.46 -10.73
CA ARG A 34 4.86 2.77 -9.48
C ARG A 34 5.05 3.75 -8.32
N LEU A 35 5.79 4.84 -8.51
CA LEU A 35 5.99 5.85 -7.47
C LEU A 35 4.68 6.53 -7.10
N ALA A 36 3.82 6.82 -8.08
CA ALA A 36 2.51 7.39 -7.86
C ALA A 36 1.62 6.43 -7.04
N ASN A 37 1.57 5.15 -7.40
CA ASN A 37 0.79 4.13 -6.68
C ASN A 37 1.30 3.89 -5.24
N LEU A 38 2.59 4.15 -4.98
CA LEU A 38 3.14 4.08 -3.62
C LEU A 38 2.85 5.33 -2.79
N ALA A 39 2.74 6.49 -3.44
CA ALA A 39 2.52 7.77 -2.76
C ALA A 39 1.03 8.11 -2.59
N ILE A 40 0.20 7.68 -3.53
CA ILE A 40 -1.24 7.89 -3.54
C ILE A 40 -1.87 6.60 -3.03
N ASP A 41 -2.22 6.59 -1.75
CA ASP A 41 -3.09 5.57 -1.22
C ASP A 41 -4.52 5.87 -1.70
N GLU A 42 -5.01 5.10 -2.68
CA GLU A 42 -6.38 5.25 -3.19
C GLU A 42 -7.43 4.79 -2.17
N LYS A 43 -7.03 4.03 -1.14
CA LYS A 43 -7.91 3.47 -0.12
C LYS A 43 -7.25 3.59 1.26
N PRO A 44 -7.05 4.81 1.75
CA PRO A 44 -6.55 5.01 3.10
C PRO A 44 -7.50 4.33 4.09
N LEU A 45 -6.93 3.63 5.06
CA LEU A 45 -7.70 3.12 6.19
C LEU A 45 -8.37 4.30 6.90
N SER A 46 -9.64 4.14 7.25
CA SER A 46 -10.29 5.13 8.11
C SER A 46 -9.67 5.10 9.50
N ASP A 47 -9.80 6.19 10.25
CA ASP A 47 -9.27 6.27 11.61
C ASP A 47 -9.83 5.15 12.51
N GLU A 48 -11.08 4.75 12.29
CA GLU A 48 -11.70 3.62 13.00
C GLU A 48 -11.06 2.27 12.64
N ALA A 49 -10.73 2.07 11.36
CA ALA A 49 -10.06 0.84 10.91
C ALA A 49 -8.63 0.76 11.48
N ILE A 50 -7.91 1.88 11.52
CA ILE A 50 -6.58 1.96 12.13
C ILE A 50 -6.68 1.64 13.62
N HIS A 51 -7.62 2.27 14.32
CA HIS A 51 -7.81 2.04 15.76
C HIS A 51 -8.12 0.58 16.07
N GLY A 52 -9.03 -0.05 15.32
CA GLY A 52 -9.36 -1.47 15.49
C GLY A 52 -8.15 -2.39 15.27
N ILE A 53 -7.27 -2.06 14.32
CA ILE A 53 -6.02 -2.81 14.10
C ILE A 53 -5.08 -2.64 15.29
N GLU A 54 -4.94 -1.43 15.84
CA GLU A 54 -4.10 -1.17 17.02
C GLU A 54 -4.60 -1.92 18.25
N GLU A 55 -5.93 -1.93 18.49
CA GLU A 55 -6.54 -2.71 19.57
C GLU A 55 -6.28 -4.20 19.41
N ALA A 56 -6.48 -4.74 18.20
CA ALA A 56 -6.20 -6.16 17.92
C ALA A 56 -4.72 -6.52 18.15
N LEU A 57 -3.78 -5.64 17.77
CA LEU A 57 -2.36 -5.83 18.04
C LEU A 57 -2.05 -5.81 19.54
N LEU A 58 -2.72 -4.96 20.31
CA LEU A 58 -2.61 -4.95 21.77
C LEU A 58 -3.16 -6.23 22.37
N ASP A 59 -4.30 -6.73 21.91
CA ASP A 59 -4.89 -7.98 22.38
C ASP A 59 -3.98 -9.18 22.15
N ILE A 60 -3.40 -9.29 20.95
CA ILE A 60 -2.39 -10.31 20.62
C ILE A 60 -1.20 -10.21 21.58
N LYS A 61 -0.69 -8.99 21.81
CA LYS A 61 0.45 -8.77 22.72
C LYS A 61 0.14 -9.17 24.17
N HIS A 62 -1.11 -9.01 24.61
CA HIS A 62 -1.55 -9.40 25.95
C HIS A 62 -2.00 -10.87 26.03
N GLY A 63 -1.90 -11.63 24.93
CA GLY A 63 -2.33 -13.03 24.88
C GLY A 63 -3.85 -13.22 24.96
N ARG A 64 -4.63 -12.16 24.73
CA ARG A 64 -6.08 -12.21 24.59
C ARG A 64 -6.41 -12.67 23.18
N LEU A 65 -6.31 -13.98 22.97
CA LEU A 65 -6.62 -14.62 21.70
C LEU A 65 -7.90 -15.43 21.85
N HIS A 66 -8.78 -15.34 20.86
CA HIS A 66 -9.94 -16.19 20.74
C HIS A 66 -9.66 -17.29 19.70
N SER A 67 -10.12 -18.50 19.97
CA SER A 67 -10.06 -19.58 18.98
C SER A 67 -11.10 -19.31 17.89
N GLU A 68 -10.85 -19.80 16.67
CA GLU A 68 -11.79 -19.67 15.56
C GLU A 68 -13.18 -20.23 15.93
N ASP A 69 -13.23 -21.38 16.60
CA ASP A 69 -14.47 -22.01 17.10
C ASP A 69 -15.24 -21.13 18.11
N ASP A 70 -14.53 -20.33 18.91
CA ASP A 70 -15.13 -19.46 19.91
C ASP A 70 -15.74 -18.22 19.25
N ILE A 71 -15.01 -17.63 18.29
CA ILE A 71 -15.50 -16.47 17.50
C ILE A 71 -16.71 -16.88 16.64
N MET A 72 -16.66 -18.05 15.99
CA MET A 72 -17.78 -18.52 15.17
C MET A 72 -19.07 -18.70 15.97
N LYS A 73 -18.96 -19.21 17.22
CA LYS A 73 -20.10 -19.31 18.14
C LYS A 73 -20.58 -17.96 18.65
N GLU A 74 -19.66 -17.03 18.93
CA GLU A 74 -19.99 -15.70 19.45
C GLU A 74 -20.71 -14.84 18.39
N PHE A 75 -20.31 -14.95 17.12
CA PHE A 75 -20.87 -14.17 16.02
C PHE A 75 -21.93 -14.91 15.19
N ASP A 76 -22.38 -16.10 15.64
CA ASP A 76 -23.35 -16.96 14.93
C ASP A 76 -22.96 -17.24 13.45
N LEU A 77 -21.66 -17.35 13.20
CA LEU A 77 -21.10 -17.67 11.89
C LEU A 77 -21.01 -19.20 11.77
N LYS A 78 -21.67 -19.78 10.76
CA LYS A 78 -21.69 -21.22 10.49
C LYS A 78 -20.57 -21.69 9.59
#